data_AF-A0AAE4CXT3-F1
#
_entry.id   AF-A0AAE4CXT3-F1
#
_cell.length_a   1.000
_cell.length_b   1.000
_cell.length_c   1.000
_cell.angle_alpha   90.00
_cell.angle_beta   90.00
_cell.angle_gamma   90.00
#
_symmetry.space_group_name_H-M   'P 1'
#
loop_
_entity.id
_entity.type
_entity.pdbx_description
1 polymer ?
#
loop_
_entity_poly.entity_id
_entity_poly.type
_entity_poly.pdbx_seq_one_letter_code
_entity_poly.pdbx_strand_id
1 'polypeptide(L)'
;MTDEEFWDLIGELGGVADERSRWCEPLVFGGGGDWTAYADAVLEITDDIGSRPEWRAWWEVSGCTTLRLVIELADAEACAVRRGAGAVTAECRVLASRLRHRSAAVAARIAAGDVAGVVRTVAAVLGLPDPPAVPRPAGAGPADPRADGRAARLRELRSRYPRPGG
;
A
#
# COMPACT_ATOMS: atom_id res chain seq x y z
N MET A 1 22.74 9.52 3.06
CA MET A 1 21.41 9.66 2.46
C MET A 1 20.41 9.74 3.59
N THR A 2 20.03 10.96 3.93
CA THR A 2 18.94 11.27 4.86
C THR A 2 17.59 11.02 4.16
N ASP A 3 16.50 10.97 4.93
CA ASP A 3 15.13 10.86 4.39
C ASP A 3 14.86 12.02 3.41
N GLU A 4 15.31 13.23 3.75
CA GLU A 4 15.24 14.43 2.90
C GLU A 4 16.05 14.28 1.61
N GLU A 5 17.30 13.81 1.67
CA GLU A 5 18.15 13.59 0.49
C GLU A 5 17.59 12.50 -0.44
N PHE A 6 16.90 11.49 0.12
CA PHE A 6 16.24 10.45 -0.67
C PHE A 6 15.02 11.00 -1.41
N TRP A 7 14.19 11.81 -0.75
CA TRP A 7 13.02 12.43 -1.39
C TRP A 7 13.39 13.51 -2.41
N ASP A 8 14.43 14.31 -2.15
CA ASP A 8 14.96 15.27 -3.14
C ASP A 8 15.47 14.56 -4.39
N LEU A 9 16.21 13.45 -4.22
CA LEU A 9 16.69 12.64 -5.34
C LEU A 9 15.53 12.02 -6.15
N ILE A 10 14.46 11.59 -5.48
CA ILE A 10 13.26 11.04 -6.12
C ILE A 10 12.48 12.15 -6.86
N GLY A 11 12.41 13.36 -6.30
CA GLY A 11 11.84 14.53 -6.98
C GLY A 11 12.59 14.90 -8.27
N GLU A 12 13.93 14.79 -8.26
CA GLU A 12 14.76 15.05 -9.45
C GLU A 12 14.63 13.96 -10.55
N LEU A 13 14.24 12.73 -10.20
CA LEU A 13 14.22 11.57 -11.12
C LEU A 13 12.96 11.41 -11.98
N GLY A 14 12.00 12.34 -11.93
CA GLY A 14 10.96 12.50 -12.96
C GLY A 14 9.60 11.88 -12.66
N GLY A 15 8.86 12.49 -11.72
CA GLY A 15 7.42 12.37 -11.62
C GLY A 15 6.73 13.68 -11.99
N VAL A 16 6.52 13.95 -13.28
CA VAL A 16 5.66 15.08 -13.72
C VAL A 16 4.21 14.73 -13.41
N ALA A 17 3.77 14.99 -12.17
CA ALA A 17 2.37 15.00 -11.78
C ALA A 17 2.15 16.10 -10.72
N ASP A 18 1.95 17.33 -11.20
CA ASP A 18 1.39 18.49 -10.48
C ASP A 18 1.66 18.51 -8.94
N GLU A 19 2.91 18.79 -8.57
CA GLU A 19 3.51 18.64 -7.24
C GLU A 19 2.94 19.55 -6.13
N ARG A 20 1.78 20.19 -6.32
CA ARG A 20 1.25 21.19 -5.36
C ARG A 20 -0.06 20.85 -4.68
N SER A 21 -0.68 19.70 -4.98
CA SER A 21 -2.04 19.40 -4.48
C SER A 21 -2.28 17.98 -3.95
N ARG A 22 -1.29 17.07 -4.03
CA ARG A 22 -1.49 15.68 -3.60
C ARG A 22 -0.96 15.47 -2.18
N TRP A 23 -1.86 15.38 -1.21
CA TRP A 23 -1.51 15.07 0.19
C TRP A 23 -1.21 13.59 0.43
N CYS A 24 -1.45 12.72 -0.55
CA CYS A 24 -1.20 11.28 -0.50
C CYS A 24 -0.26 10.91 -1.64
N GLU A 25 0.98 10.53 -1.30
CA GLU A 25 2.09 10.34 -2.24
C GLU A 25 2.52 8.86 -2.23
N PRO A 26 2.19 8.08 -3.27
CA PRO A 26 2.68 6.71 -3.43
C PRO A 26 4.11 6.67 -3.98
N LEU A 27 4.90 5.72 -3.49
CA LEU A 27 6.15 5.28 -4.11
C LEU A 27 6.20 3.75 -4.10
N VAL A 28 6.25 3.12 -5.28
CA VAL A 28 6.30 1.66 -5.41
C VAL A 28 7.57 1.25 -6.14
N PHE A 29 8.34 0.34 -5.56
CA PHE A 29 9.52 -0.22 -6.20
C PHE A 29 9.74 -1.69 -5.86
N GLY A 30 10.46 -2.40 -6.72
CA GLY A 30 10.73 -3.82 -6.55
C GLY A 30 11.87 -4.32 -7.43
N GLY A 31 12.62 -5.30 -6.92
CA GLY A 31 13.68 -5.96 -7.66
C GLY A 31 13.15 -7.07 -8.58
N GLY A 32 12.94 -6.77 -9.87
CA GLY A 32 12.63 -7.75 -10.91
C GLY A 32 11.20 -8.32 -10.92
N GLY A 33 10.79 -8.87 -12.06
CA GLY A 33 9.46 -9.47 -12.29
C GLY A 33 8.40 -8.50 -12.85
N ASP A 34 7.25 -9.06 -13.23
CA ASP A 34 6.08 -8.31 -13.72
C ASP A 34 5.20 -7.87 -12.54
N TRP A 35 5.48 -6.67 -12.03
CA TRP A 35 4.73 -6.02 -10.95
C TRP A 35 4.08 -4.71 -11.38
N THR A 36 4.16 -4.36 -12.66
CA THR A 36 3.63 -3.10 -13.20
C THR A 36 2.14 -2.96 -12.92
N ALA A 37 1.36 -4.02 -13.13
CA ALA A 37 -0.07 -4.01 -12.83
C ALA A 37 -0.41 -3.81 -11.33
N TYR A 38 0.51 -4.17 -10.42
CA TYR A 38 0.36 -3.87 -8.99
C TYR A 38 0.65 -2.39 -8.72
N ALA A 39 1.77 -1.86 -9.26
CA ALA A 39 2.14 -0.46 -9.08
C ALA A 39 1.12 0.50 -9.70
N ASP A 40 0.64 0.22 -10.91
CA ASP A 40 -0.41 1.00 -11.57
C ASP A 40 -1.68 1.05 -10.72
N ALA A 41 -2.06 -0.08 -10.12
CA ALA A 41 -3.21 -0.14 -9.23
C ALA A 41 -2.99 0.64 -7.93
N VAL A 42 -1.79 0.61 -7.34
CA VAL A 42 -1.47 1.44 -6.16
C VAL A 42 -1.61 2.92 -6.50
N LEU A 43 -1.01 3.35 -7.63
CA LEU A 43 -1.09 4.74 -8.11
C LEU A 43 -2.54 5.18 -8.32
N GLU A 44 -3.34 4.37 -9.01
CA GLU A 44 -4.76 4.62 -9.24
C GLU A 44 -5.53 4.76 -7.91
N ILE A 45 -5.31 3.86 -6.97
CA ILE A 45 -5.95 3.88 -5.65
C ILE A 45 -5.58 5.16 -4.90
N THR A 46 -4.30 5.54 -4.88
CA THR A 46 -3.85 6.73 -4.14
C THR A 46 -4.29 8.03 -4.79
N ASP A 47 -4.41 8.07 -6.12
CA ASP A 47 -5.01 9.20 -6.84
C ASP A 47 -6.48 9.37 -6.44
N ASP A 48 -7.22 8.26 -6.40
CA ASP A 48 -8.63 8.27 -6.01
C ASP A 48 -8.79 8.67 -4.53
N ILE A 49 -7.97 8.12 -3.61
CA ILE A 49 -7.88 8.57 -2.20
C ILE A 49 -7.59 10.08 -2.11
N GLY A 50 -6.60 10.56 -2.87
CA GLY A 50 -6.17 11.95 -2.84
C GLY A 50 -7.26 12.93 -3.28
N SER A 51 -8.16 12.49 -4.18
CA SER A 51 -9.25 13.28 -4.72
C SER A 51 -10.54 13.27 -3.87
N ARG A 52 -10.68 12.30 -2.96
CA ARG A 52 -11.91 12.07 -2.20
C ARG A 52 -12.01 12.93 -0.94
N PRO A 53 -13.08 13.71 -0.75
CA PRO A 53 -13.21 14.62 0.39
C PRO A 53 -13.29 13.88 1.73
N GLU A 54 -13.90 12.69 1.78
CA GLU A 54 -13.98 11.87 2.99
C GLU A 54 -12.59 11.39 3.46
N TRP A 55 -11.71 11.09 2.51
CA TRP A 55 -10.32 10.71 2.77
C TRP A 55 -9.50 11.91 3.24
N ARG A 56 -9.72 13.07 2.61
CA ARG A 56 -9.08 14.32 3.03
C ARG A 56 -9.48 14.71 4.46
N ALA A 57 -10.77 14.68 4.77
CA ALA A 57 -11.28 14.99 6.10
C ALA A 57 -10.75 14.03 7.17
N TRP A 58 -10.66 12.73 6.85
CA TRP A 58 -10.02 11.74 7.72
C TRP A 58 -8.55 12.08 7.99
N TRP A 59 -7.80 12.44 6.95
CA TRP A 59 -6.38 12.75 7.09
C TRP A 59 -6.11 14.02 7.90
N GLU A 60 -6.95 15.04 7.79
CA GLU A 60 -6.81 16.30 8.53
C GLU A 60 -6.82 16.10 10.06
N VAL A 61 -7.44 15.03 10.57
CA VAL A 61 -7.42 14.65 11.98
C VAL A 61 -5.99 14.38 12.48
N SER A 62 -5.07 13.96 11.61
CA SER A 62 -3.67 13.72 11.96
C SER A 62 -2.90 15.00 12.30
N GLY A 63 -3.39 16.16 11.84
CA GLY A 63 -2.66 17.42 11.87
C GLY A 63 -1.42 17.45 10.95
N CYS A 64 -1.23 16.43 10.12
CA CYS A 64 -0.17 16.36 9.13
C CYS A 64 -0.68 16.81 7.75
N THR A 65 0.21 17.38 6.94
CA THR A 65 -0.10 17.86 5.60
C THR A 65 -0.03 16.72 4.58
N THR A 66 0.91 15.80 4.76
CA THR A 66 1.28 14.81 3.73
C THR A 66 1.40 13.40 4.31
N LEU A 67 0.86 12.42 3.60
CA LEU A 67 1.05 11.00 3.80
C LEU A 67 1.87 10.43 2.64
N ARG A 68 3.02 9.83 2.94
CA ARG A 68 3.87 9.14 1.97
C ARG A 68 3.73 7.63 2.17
N LEU A 69 3.33 6.94 1.12
CA LEU A 69 3.14 5.49 1.10
C LEU A 69 4.27 4.86 0.28
N VAL A 70 5.30 4.35 0.97
CA VAL A 70 6.43 3.67 0.35
C VAL A 70 6.17 2.17 0.40
N ILE A 71 6.03 1.54 -0.76
CA ILE A 71 5.80 0.10 -0.89
C ILE A 71 6.98 -0.53 -1.63
N GLU A 72 7.75 -1.32 -0.90
CA GLU A 72 8.84 -2.14 -1.43
C GLU A 72 8.36 -3.59 -1.64
N LEU A 73 8.54 -4.12 -2.84
CA LEU A 73 8.34 -5.55 -3.11
C LEU A 73 9.59 -6.32 -2.66
N ALA A 74 9.47 -7.08 -1.56
CA ALA A 74 10.57 -7.80 -0.92
C ALA A 74 10.23 -9.27 -0.62
N ASP A 75 11.19 -10.01 -0.06
CA ASP A 75 11.02 -11.41 0.37
C ASP A 75 10.50 -11.56 1.81
N ALA A 76 10.40 -10.45 2.56
CA ALA A 76 9.85 -10.41 3.90
C ALA A 76 8.88 -9.24 4.05
N GLU A 77 7.81 -9.46 4.83
CA GLU A 77 6.83 -8.44 5.16
C GLU A 77 7.25 -7.64 6.39
N ALA A 78 7.12 -6.32 6.28
CA ALA A 78 7.32 -5.40 7.38
C ALA A 78 6.52 -4.13 7.08
N CYS A 79 6.10 -3.39 8.09
CA CYS A 79 5.71 -2.02 7.87
C CYS A 79 6.11 -1.15 9.06
N ALA A 80 6.71 0.00 8.76
CA ALA A 80 7.10 1.01 9.72
C ALA A 80 6.41 2.32 9.36
N VAL A 81 5.90 3.02 10.36
CA VAL A 81 5.30 4.34 10.20
C VAL A 81 6.15 5.33 10.98
N ARG A 82 6.62 6.37 10.31
CA ARG A 82 7.43 7.45 10.88
C ARG A 82 6.70 8.77 10.73
N ARG A 83 6.74 9.58 11.79
CA ARG A 83 6.21 10.95 11.78
C ARG A 83 7.39 11.92 11.64
N GLY A 84 7.34 12.75 10.61
CA GLY A 84 8.28 13.84 10.37
C GLY A 84 7.64 15.21 10.63
N ALA A 85 8.34 16.27 10.23
CA ALA A 85 7.84 17.64 10.30
C ALA A 85 6.69 17.85 9.28
N GLY A 86 5.45 17.67 9.73
CA GLY A 86 4.26 17.85 8.89
C GLY A 86 3.92 16.67 7.98
N ALA A 87 4.83 15.72 7.78
CA ALA A 87 4.60 14.52 6.98
C ALA A 87 4.56 13.24 7.82
N VAL A 88 3.89 12.22 7.30
CA VAL A 88 3.97 10.84 7.80
C VAL A 88 4.41 9.95 6.67
N THR A 89 5.43 9.14 6.92
CA THR A 89 5.92 8.16 5.97
C THR A 89 5.57 6.76 6.47
N ALA A 90 4.85 5.99 5.67
CA ALA A 90 4.63 4.57 5.88
C ALA A 90 5.49 3.78 4.90
N GLU A 91 6.54 3.15 5.42
CA GLU A 91 7.43 2.26 4.69
C GLU A 91 7.00 0.82 4.93
N CYS A 92 6.33 0.23 3.94
CA CYS A 92 5.92 -1.15 3.98
C CYS A 92 6.66 -2.00 2.96
N ARG A 93 7.11 -3.17 3.39
CA ARG A 93 7.58 -4.26 2.55
C ARG A 93 6.47 -5.28 2.37
N VAL A 94 6.17 -5.61 1.12
CA VAL A 94 5.16 -6.61 0.76
C VAL A 94 5.81 -7.78 0.01
N LEU A 95 5.30 -8.99 0.21
CA LEU A 95 5.88 -10.18 -0.40
C LEU A 95 5.74 -10.18 -1.94
N ALA A 96 6.86 -10.01 -2.65
CA ALA A 96 6.92 -10.10 -4.12
C ALA A 96 6.41 -11.45 -4.64
N SER A 97 6.58 -12.52 -3.84
CA SER A 97 6.06 -13.86 -4.15
C SER A 97 4.53 -13.93 -4.30
N ARG A 98 3.78 -12.98 -3.72
CA ARG A 98 2.32 -12.91 -3.89
C ARG A 98 1.90 -12.53 -5.31
N LEU A 99 2.75 -11.77 -6.00
CA LEU A 99 2.50 -11.22 -7.34
C LEU A 99 2.97 -12.14 -8.47
N ARG A 100 3.89 -13.08 -8.19
CA ARG A 100 4.39 -14.02 -9.21
C ARG A 100 3.25 -14.79 -9.86
N HIS A 101 3.24 -14.81 -11.20
CA HIS A 101 2.26 -15.52 -12.04
C HIS A 101 0.80 -15.12 -11.79
N ARG A 102 0.55 -13.88 -11.32
CA ARG A 102 -0.81 -13.36 -11.14
C ARG A 102 -1.24 -12.56 -12.35
N SER A 103 -2.54 -12.56 -12.62
CA SER A 103 -3.13 -11.65 -13.60
C SER A 103 -3.18 -10.22 -13.05
N ALA A 104 -3.24 -9.23 -13.94
CA ALA A 104 -3.39 -7.82 -13.57
C ALA A 104 -4.58 -7.59 -12.62
N ALA A 105 -5.73 -8.22 -12.87
CA ALA A 105 -6.89 -8.13 -11.99
C ALA A 105 -6.64 -8.64 -10.57
N VAL A 106 -5.85 -9.70 -10.41
CA VAL A 106 -5.47 -10.23 -9.09
C VAL A 106 -4.44 -9.31 -8.43
N ALA A 107 -3.45 -8.82 -9.19
CA ALA A 107 -2.47 -7.85 -8.70
C ALA A 107 -3.15 -6.57 -8.18
N ALA A 108 -4.11 -6.02 -8.92
CA ALA A 108 -4.88 -4.85 -8.52
C ALA A 108 -5.69 -5.06 -7.22
N ARG A 109 -6.25 -6.27 -7.04
CA ARG A 109 -6.92 -6.63 -5.78
C ARG A 109 -5.94 -6.75 -4.61
N ILE A 110 -4.75 -7.29 -4.86
CA ILE A 110 -3.69 -7.37 -3.83
C ILE A 110 -3.27 -5.95 -3.44
N ALA A 111 -3.05 -5.05 -4.41
CA ALA A 111 -2.74 -3.65 -4.17
C ALA A 111 -3.80 -2.96 -3.28
N ALA A 112 -5.08 -3.11 -3.58
CA ALA A 112 -6.16 -2.56 -2.75
C ALA A 112 -6.14 -3.11 -1.31
N GLY A 113 -5.85 -4.40 -1.14
CA GLY A 113 -5.74 -5.03 0.17
C GLY A 113 -4.53 -4.52 0.96
N ASP A 114 -3.37 -4.38 0.30
CA ASP A 114 -2.14 -3.92 0.89
C ASP A 114 -2.25 -2.44 1.28
N VAL A 115 -2.73 -1.56 0.39
CA VAL A 115 -3.00 -0.14 0.70
C VAL A 115 -3.96 -0.02 1.89
N ALA A 116 -5.07 -0.77 1.91
CA ALA A 116 -5.97 -0.77 3.07
C ALA A 116 -5.29 -1.22 4.36
N GLY A 117 -4.36 -2.19 4.28
CA GLY A 117 -3.53 -2.61 5.41
C GLY A 117 -2.58 -1.51 5.90
N VAL A 118 -1.90 -0.84 4.97
CA VAL A 118 -0.97 0.26 5.29
C VAL A 118 -1.72 1.39 5.98
N VAL A 119 -2.84 1.85 5.42
CA VAL A 119 -3.54 3.02 5.93
C VAL A 119 -4.19 2.75 7.30
N ARG A 120 -4.64 1.51 7.55
CA ARG A 120 -5.04 1.08 8.90
C ARG A 120 -3.87 1.06 9.89
N THR A 121 -2.69 0.66 9.45
CA THR A 121 -1.48 0.70 10.28
C THR A 121 -1.11 2.14 10.65
N VAL A 122 -1.19 3.05 9.66
CA VAL A 122 -1.02 4.49 9.89
C VAL A 122 -2.05 5.01 10.89
N ALA A 123 -3.33 4.67 10.70
CA ALA A 123 -4.40 5.06 11.61
C ALA A 123 -4.10 4.62 13.05
N ALA A 124 -3.73 3.35 13.25
CA ALA A 124 -3.41 2.80 14.55
C ALA A 124 -2.20 3.47 15.21
N VAL A 125 -1.13 3.72 14.46
CA VAL A 125 0.10 4.38 14.97
C VAL A 125 -0.18 5.83 15.36
N LEU A 126 -1.00 6.53 14.60
CA LEU A 126 -1.33 7.94 14.83
C LEU A 126 -2.53 8.15 15.78
N GLY A 127 -3.23 7.09 16.17
CA GLY A 127 -4.45 7.18 16.98
C GLY A 127 -5.64 7.81 16.26
N LEU A 128 -5.72 7.64 14.93
CA LEU A 128 -6.82 8.16 14.10
C LEU A 128 -8.04 7.23 14.17
N PRO A 129 -9.25 7.74 13.85
CA PRO A 129 -10.40 6.87 13.59
C PRO A 129 -10.13 5.93 12.41
N ASP A 130 -10.95 4.87 12.32
CA ASP A 130 -10.88 3.93 11.20
C ASP A 130 -10.97 4.67 9.85
N PRO A 131 -10.07 4.37 8.90
CA PRO A 131 -10.07 5.04 7.62
C PRO A 131 -11.32 4.66 6.79
N PRO A 132 -11.75 5.53 5.85
CA PRO A 132 -12.76 5.17 4.87
C PRO A 132 -12.37 3.92 4.07
N ALA A 133 -13.34 3.33 3.36
CA ALA A 133 -13.07 2.20 2.49
C ALA A 133 -12.10 2.62 1.37
N VAL A 134 -11.05 1.82 1.17
CA VAL A 134 -10.10 2.03 0.07
C VAL A 134 -10.82 1.85 -1.27
N PRO A 135 -10.68 2.81 -2.20
CA PRO A 135 -11.28 2.69 -3.52
C PRO A 135 -10.82 1.45 -4.25
N ARG A 136 -11.72 0.90 -5.06
CA ARG A 136 -11.44 -0.29 -5.86
C ARG A 136 -10.89 0.17 -7.21
N PRO A 137 -9.70 -0.27 -7.63
CA PRO A 137 -9.17 0.08 -8.95
C PRO A 137 -10.02 -0.58 -10.05
N ALA A 138 -10.18 0.10 -11.18
CA ALA A 138 -11.08 -0.27 -12.28
C ALA A 138 -10.79 -1.67 -12.85
N GLY A 139 -9.53 -2.09 -12.82
CA GLY A 139 -9.08 -3.40 -13.27
C GLY A 139 -9.25 -4.55 -12.26
N ALA A 140 -9.62 -4.28 -11.01
CA ALA A 140 -9.77 -5.32 -9.99
C ALA A 140 -11.04 -6.14 -10.24
N GLY A 141 -10.89 -7.28 -10.92
CA GLY A 141 -11.94 -8.29 -11.10
C GLY A 141 -12.64 -8.65 -9.78
N PRO A 142 -13.90 -9.14 -9.82
CA PRO A 142 -14.75 -9.32 -8.64
C PRO A 142 -14.03 -10.11 -7.54
N ALA A 143 -14.30 -9.76 -6.27
CA ALA A 143 -13.76 -10.52 -5.16
C ALA A 143 -14.28 -11.96 -5.27
N ASP A 144 -13.40 -12.93 -5.52
CA ASP A 144 -13.80 -14.34 -5.54
C ASP A 144 -14.14 -14.76 -4.11
N PRO A 145 -15.43 -15.00 -3.77
CA PRO A 145 -15.83 -15.36 -2.41
C PRO A 145 -15.22 -16.71 -1.98
N ARG A 146 -14.83 -17.55 -2.95
CA ARG A 146 -14.17 -18.83 -2.69
C ARG A 146 -12.68 -18.66 -2.37
N ALA A 147 -12.08 -17.51 -2.67
CA ALA A 147 -10.68 -17.24 -2.32
C ALA A 147 -10.52 -17.03 -0.81
N ASP A 148 -11.44 -16.31 -0.17
CA ASP A 148 -11.40 -16.08 1.29
C ASP A 148 -11.65 -17.37 2.07
N GLY A 149 -12.62 -18.18 1.63
CA GLY A 149 -12.86 -19.52 2.17
C GLY A 149 -11.65 -20.43 2.01
N ARG A 150 -10.96 -20.40 0.85
CA ARG A 150 -9.72 -21.15 0.64
C ARG A 150 -8.56 -20.63 1.49
N ALA A 151 -8.42 -19.32 1.68
CA ALA A 151 -7.37 -18.73 2.50
C ALA A 151 -7.56 -19.05 3.99
N ALA A 152 -8.80 -18.98 4.50
CA ALA A 152 -9.16 -19.40 5.85
C ALA A 152 -8.87 -20.90 6.05
N ARG A 153 -9.28 -21.74 5.08
CA ARG A 153 -8.97 -23.18 5.06
C ARG A 153 -7.46 -23.44 5.03
N LEU A 154 -6.69 -22.64 4.29
CA LEU A 154 -5.24 -22.78 4.21
C LEU A 154 -4.54 -22.41 5.53
N ARG A 155 -5.02 -21.35 6.22
CA ARG A 155 -4.54 -21.00 7.57
C ARG A 155 -4.87 -22.10 8.58
N GLU A 156 -6.09 -22.64 8.53
CA GLU A 156 -6.50 -23.78 9.36
C GLU A 156 -5.59 -25.00 9.13
N LEU A 157 -5.32 -25.33 7.86
CA LEU A 157 -4.42 -26.43 7.50
C LEU A 157 -2.97 -26.19 7.95
N ARG A 158 -2.45 -24.96 7.82
CA ARG A 158 -1.09 -24.62 8.29
C ARG A 158 -0.97 -24.63 9.82
N SER A 159 -2.05 -24.29 10.52
CA SER A 159 -2.13 -24.37 11.99
C SER A 159 -2.20 -25.82 12.47
N ARG A 160 -2.94 -26.68 11.75
CA ARG A 160 -3.03 -28.12 12.07
C ARG A 160 -1.81 -28.93 11.68
N TYR A 161 -1.13 -28.51 10.61
CA TYR A 161 0.06 -29.17 10.10
C TYR A 161 1.18 -28.14 9.94
N PRO A 162 1.79 -27.68 11.06
CA PRO A 162 3.04 -26.94 10.97
C PRO A 162 4.05 -27.83 10.23
N ARG A 163 4.75 -27.27 9.22
CA ARG A 163 5.75 -28.04 8.49
C ARG A 163 6.76 -28.62 9.51
N PRO A 164 7.07 -29.93 9.46
CA PRO A 164 8.20 -30.45 10.22
C PRO A 164 9.46 -29.72 9.72
N GLY A 165 10.28 -29.28 10.67
CA GLY A 165 11.35 -28.29 10.47
C GLY A 165 12.23 -28.53 9.25
N GLY A 166 12.54 -27.42 8.57
CA GLY A 166 13.74 -27.25 7.75
C GLY A 166 14.66 -26.28 8.46
#